data_AF-A0A4Y7IIY7-F1
#
_entry.id   AF-A0A4Y7IIY7-F1
#
_cell.length_a   1.000
_cell.length_b   1.000
_cell.length_c   1.000
_cell.angle_alpha   90.00
_cell.angle_beta   90.00
_cell.angle_gamma   90.00
#
_symmetry.space_group_name_H-M   'P 1'
#
loop_
_entity.id
_entity.type
_entity.pdbx_description
1 polymer ?
#
loop_
_entity_poly.entity_id
_entity_poly.type
_entity_poly.pdbx_seq_one_letter_code
_entity_poly.pdbx_strand_id
1 'polypeptide(L)'
;MIRSRFLIENDDEFEWAVRVIDRARTAVEKDHLQQINDLKPRLSVRDSKYRILQEKLVIDVSNTKKNALRLPNEHVKKNVDEICTEYKLPLIDFDFPDVPPNDEEIKISDSEEEYEETDGDENNSDIEEQ
;
A
#
# COMPACT_ATOMS: atom_id res chain seq x y z
N MET A 1 12.96 -47.77 -15.04
CA MET A 1 14.25 -47.48 -14.38
C MET A 1 14.82 -46.20 -14.98
N ILE A 2 14.96 -45.12 -14.21
CA ILE A 2 15.40 -43.81 -14.74
C ILE A 2 16.82 -43.90 -15.32
N ARG A 3 17.70 -44.72 -14.72
CA ARG A 3 19.08 -44.97 -15.18
C ARG A 3 19.21 -45.34 -16.66
N SER A 4 18.38 -46.28 -17.14
CA SER A 4 18.38 -46.71 -18.55
C SER A 4 18.03 -45.62 -19.57
N ARG A 5 17.40 -44.52 -19.13
CA ARG A 5 17.06 -43.38 -19.99
C ARG A 5 18.18 -42.34 -20.08
N PHE A 6 19.11 -42.36 -19.14
CA PHE A 6 20.21 -41.40 -19.04
C PHE A 6 21.56 -42.00 -19.43
N LEU A 7 21.60 -43.26 -19.91
CA LEU A 7 22.83 -43.97 -20.28
C LEU A 7 23.87 -44.00 -19.13
N ILE A 8 23.41 -43.99 -17.87
CA ILE A 8 24.29 -44.00 -16.71
C ILE A 8 24.72 -45.44 -16.44
N GLU A 9 26.02 -45.68 -16.51
CA GLU A 9 26.60 -47.04 -16.54
C GLU A 9 26.97 -47.57 -15.15
N ASN A 10 27.16 -46.68 -14.16
CA ASN A 10 27.53 -47.06 -12.79
C ASN A 10 26.77 -46.24 -11.71
N ASP A 11 26.68 -46.82 -10.51
CA ASP A 11 26.01 -46.22 -9.35
C ASP A 11 26.60 -44.88 -8.93
N ASP A 12 27.92 -44.71 -9.01
CA ASP A 12 28.61 -43.47 -8.64
C ASP A 12 28.20 -42.28 -9.52
N GLU A 13 28.06 -42.51 -10.83
CA GLU A 13 27.63 -41.50 -11.79
C GLU A 13 26.16 -41.13 -11.55
N PHE A 14 25.33 -42.11 -11.19
CA PHE A 14 23.93 -41.87 -10.83
C PHE A 14 23.83 -41.04 -9.55
N GLU A 15 24.58 -41.38 -8.50
CA GLU A 15 24.60 -40.60 -7.26
C GLU A 15 25.07 -39.18 -7.48
N TRP A 16 26.13 -38.98 -8.26
CA TRP A 16 26.62 -37.65 -8.59
C TRP A 16 25.55 -36.83 -9.31
N ALA A 17 24.89 -37.40 -10.33
CA ALA A 17 23.84 -36.73 -11.06
C ALA A 17 22.65 -36.34 -10.17
N VAL A 18 22.24 -37.21 -9.25
CA VAL A 18 21.18 -36.91 -8.28
C VAL A 18 21.60 -35.76 -7.36
N ARG A 19 22.84 -35.76 -6.84
CA ARG A 19 23.34 -34.67 -5.99
C ARG A 19 23.40 -33.33 -6.74
N VAL A 20 23.79 -33.34 -8.02
CA VAL A 20 23.81 -32.12 -8.84
C VAL A 20 22.41 -31.58 -9.05
N ILE A 21 21.45 -32.44 -9.39
CA ILE A 21 20.04 -32.05 -9.57
C ILE A 21 19.45 -31.52 -8.26
N ASP A 22 19.72 -32.18 -7.14
CA ASP A 22 19.21 -31.78 -5.82
C ASP A 22 19.79 -30.43 -5.36
N ARG A 23 21.08 -30.19 -5.60
CA ARG A 23 21.71 -28.88 -5.37
C ARG A 23 21.12 -27.79 -6.25
N ALA A 24 20.92 -28.07 -7.54
CA ALA A 24 20.32 -27.12 -8.46
C ALA A 24 18.87 -26.78 -8.04
N ARG A 25 18.09 -27.78 -7.64
CA ARG A 25 16.72 -27.57 -7.12
C ARG A 25 16.74 -26.71 -5.87
N THR A 26 17.58 -27.06 -4.89
CA THR A 26 17.68 -26.34 -3.62
C THR A 26 18.12 -24.88 -3.83
N ALA A 27 19.03 -24.62 -4.76
CA ALA A 27 19.46 -23.27 -5.10
C ALA A 27 18.30 -22.42 -5.67
N VAL A 28 17.51 -22.99 -6.59
CA VAL A 28 16.33 -22.32 -7.16
C VAL A 28 15.26 -22.10 -6.09
N GLU A 29 15.02 -23.07 -5.22
CA GLU A 29 14.08 -22.93 -4.10
C GLU A 29 14.50 -21.82 -3.13
N LYS A 30 15.80 -21.74 -2.81
CA LYS A 30 16.36 -20.67 -1.94
C LYS A 30 16.19 -19.30 -2.59
N ASP A 31 16.49 -19.16 -3.89
CA ASP A 31 16.33 -17.90 -4.63
C ASP A 31 14.86 -17.45 -4.66
N HIS A 32 13.92 -18.36 -4.96
CA HIS A 32 12.49 -18.04 -4.93
C HIS A 32 12.00 -17.66 -3.54
N LEU A 33 12.45 -18.36 -2.49
CA LEU A 33 12.10 -18.03 -1.10
C LEU A 33 12.61 -16.63 -0.73
N GLN A 34 13.83 -16.28 -1.13
CA GLN A 34 14.38 -14.96 -0.92
C GLN A 34 13.53 -13.90 -1.59
N GLN A 35 13.22 -14.06 -2.88
CA GLN A 35 12.37 -13.12 -3.63
C GLN A 35 10.98 -12.96 -2.98
N ILE A 36 10.37 -14.04 -2.50
CA ILE A 36 9.09 -13.99 -1.78
C ILE A 36 9.22 -13.16 -0.50
N ASN A 37 10.27 -13.39 0.27
CA ASN A 37 10.51 -12.68 1.52
C ASN A 37 10.77 -11.19 1.28
N ASP A 38 11.48 -10.83 0.21
CA ASP A 38 11.78 -9.44 -0.14
C ASP A 38 10.52 -8.70 -0.63
N LEU A 39 9.64 -9.37 -1.38
CA LEU A 39 8.43 -8.76 -1.95
C LEU A 39 7.30 -8.59 -0.94
N LYS A 40 7.20 -9.49 0.04
CA LYS A 40 6.15 -9.47 1.07
C LYS A 40 6.03 -8.13 1.84
N PRO A 41 7.11 -7.52 2.36
CA PRO A 41 7.02 -6.22 3.01
C PRO A 41 6.63 -5.12 2.03
N ARG A 42 7.13 -5.16 0.78
CA ARG A 42 6.78 -4.16 -0.25
C ARG A 42 5.29 -4.13 -0.55
N LEU A 43 4.68 -5.32 -0.64
CA LEU A 43 3.23 -5.47 -0.82
C LEU A 43 2.46 -4.88 0.37
N SER A 44 2.89 -5.19 1.60
CA SER A 44 2.25 -4.68 2.82
C SER A 44 2.28 -3.15 2.91
N VAL A 45 3.42 -2.52 2.65
CA VAL A 45 3.57 -1.06 2.63
C VAL A 45 2.65 -0.45 1.58
N ARG A 46 2.64 -1.02 0.37
CA ARG A 46 1.80 -0.55 -0.73
C ARG A 46 0.30 -0.65 -0.39
N ASP A 47 -0.14 -1.75 0.21
CA ASP A 47 -1.54 -1.94 0.62
C ASP A 47 -1.95 -0.92 1.70
N SER A 48 -1.05 -0.61 2.64
CA SER A 48 -1.26 0.46 3.63
C SER A 48 -1.43 1.83 2.96
N LYS A 49 -0.55 2.17 2.00
CA LYS A 49 -0.66 3.42 1.22
C LYS A 49 -1.98 3.52 0.47
N TYR A 50 -2.42 2.42 -0.17
CA TYR A 50 -3.73 2.39 -0.86
C TYR A 50 -4.90 2.62 0.08
N ARG A 51 -4.89 2.03 1.28
CA ARG A 51 -5.94 2.24 2.28
C ARG A 51 -6.03 3.72 2.68
N ILE A 52 -4.89 4.35 2.97
CA ILE A 52 -4.82 5.78 3.33
C ILE A 52 -5.35 6.66 2.19
N LEU A 53 -4.95 6.36 0.94
CA LEU A 53 -5.43 7.08 -0.25
C LEU A 53 -6.94 6.94 -0.44
N GLN A 54 -7.49 5.74 -0.21
CA GLN A 54 -8.92 5.50 -0.32
C GLN A 54 -9.71 6.29 0.72
N GLU A 55 -9.24 6.31 1.97
CA GLU A 55 -9.84 7.12 3.04
C GLU A 55 -9.80 8.62 2.70
N LYS A 56 -8.65 9.10 2.21
CA LYS A 56 -8.50 10.50 1.79
C LYS A 56 -9.49 10.87 0.69
N LEU A 57 -9.61 10.03 -0.34
CA LEU A 57 -10.54 10.28 -1.44
C LEU A 57 -11.99 10.42 -0.95
N VAL A 58 -12.41 9.58 0.00
CA VAL A 58 -13.75 9.65 0.59
C VAL A 58 -13.97 10.98 1.30
N ILE A 59 -12.98 11.42 2.10
CA ILE A 59 -13.02 12.71 2.81
C ILE A 59 -13.05 13.89 1.83
N ASP A 60 -12.15 13.90 0.85
CA ASP A 60 -12.04 15.00 -0.12
C ASP A 60 -13.34 15.16 -0.93
N VAL A 61 -13.96 14.05 -1.35
CA VAL A 61 -15.26 14.07 -2.05
C VAL A 61 -16.38 14.56 -1.13
N SER A 62 -16.39 14.14 0.13
CA SER A 62 -17.35 14.60 1.14
C SER A 62 -17.23 16.12 1.36
N ASN A 63 -16.02 16.60 1.60
CA ASN A 63 -15.71 18.01 1.82
C ASN A 63 -16.03 18.85 0.57
N THR A 64 -15.75 18.35 -0.63
CA THR A 64 -16.12 19.02 -1.88
C THR A 64 -17.64 19.20 -1.98
N LYS A 65 -18.43 18.18 -1.64
CA LYS A 65 -19.90 18.29 -1.63
C LYS A 65 -20.39 19.28 -0.58
N LYS A 66 -19.82 19.27 0.63
CA LYS A 66 -20.13 20.25 1.68
C LYS A 66 -19.83 21.68 1.22
N ASN A 67 -18.65 21.90 0.63
CA ASN A 67 -18.22 23.21 0.13
C ASN A 67 -19.08 23.72 -1.03
N ALA A 68 -19.53 22.82 -1.91
CA ALA A 68 -20.41 23.16 -3.02
C ALA A 68 -21.77 23.73 -2.57
N LEU A 69 -22.17 23.48 -1.32
CA LEU A 69 -23.36 24.07 -0.70
C LEU A 69 -23.02 25.29 0.15
N ARG A 70 -21.98 25.20 0.98
CA ARG A 70 -21.61 26.27 1.93
C ARG A 70 -21.16 27.55 1.24
N LEU A 71 -20.26 27.45 0.25
CA LEU A 71 -19.69 28.63 -0.40
C LEU A 71 -20.74 29.47 -1.12
N PRO A 72 -21.67 28.91 -1.93
CA PRO A 72 -22.75 29.68 -2.50
C PRO A 72 -23.69 30.29 -1.46
N ASN A 73 -24.06 29.54 -0.42
CA ASN A 73 -24.97 30.05 0.63
C ASN A 73 -24.36 31.23 1.37
N GLU A 74 -23.08 31.14 1.74
CA GLU A 74 -22.33 32.24 2.37
C GLU A 74 -22.22 33.45 1.43
N HIS A 75 -21.99 33.22 0.14
CA HIS A 75 -21.93 34.28 -0.85
C HIS A 75 -23.28 34.99 -1.06
N VAL A 76 -24.37 34.23 -1.17
CA VAL A 76 -25.73 34.78 -1.29
C VAL A 76 -26.10 35.57 -0.05
N LYS A 77 -25.84 35.03 1.15
CA LYS A 77 -26.10 35.71 2.41
C LYS A 77 -25.37 37.06 2.48
N LYS A 78 -24.08 37.07 2.15
CA LYS A 78 -23.28 38.30 2.10
C LYS A 78 -23.84 39.32 1.10
N ASN A 79 -24.18 38.90 -0.12
CA ASN A 79 -24.72 39.81 -1.13
C ASN A 79 -26.08 40.40 -0.72
N VAL A 80 -26.94 39.59 -0.09
CA VAL A 80 -28.23 40.05 0.46
C VAL A 80 -28.01 41.07 1.56
N ASP A 81 -27.11 40.78 2.51
CA ASP A 81 -26.80 41.70 3.60
C ASP A 81 -26.30 43.05 3.07
N GLU A 82 -25.42 43.04 2.06
CA GLU A 82 -24.91 44.23 1.40
C GLU A 82 -26.04 45.03 0.72
N ILE A 83 -26.88 44.39 -0.09
CA ILE A 83 -28.00 45.05 -0.79
C ILE A 83 -29.02 45.59 0.22
N CYS A 84 -29.42 44.81 1.22
CA CYS A 84 -30.39 45.25 2.22
C CYS A 84 -29.86 46.45 3.01
N THR A 85 -28.56 46.46 3.33
CA THR A 85 -27.91 47.59 4.02
C THR A 85 -27.83 48.83 3.12
N GLU A 86 -27.39 48.68 1.87
CA GLU A 86 -27.23 49.80 0.92
C GLU A 86 -28.57 50.49 0.62
N TYR A 87 -29.61 49.71 0.36
CA TYR A 87 -30.92 50.22 -0.03
C TYR A 87 -31.88 50.40 1.16
N LYS A 88 -31.41 50.19 2.40
CA LYS A 88 -32.21 50.26 3.64
C LYS A 88 -33.47 49.39 3.59
N LEU A 89 -33.34 48.22 2.98
CA LEU A 89 -34.40 47.21 2.93
C LEU A 89 -34.38 46.38 4.21
N PRO A 90 -35.52 45.81 4.63
CA PRO A 90 -35.54 44.82 5.69
C PRO A 90 -34.60 43.65 5.35
N LEU A 91 -33.86 43.18 6.36
CA LEU A 91 -33.05 41.96 6.22
C LEU A 91 -33.98 40.78 5.93
N ILE A 92 -33.65 40.04 4.89
CA ILE A 92 -34.36 38.82 4.50
C ILE A 92 -33.58 37.66 5.09
N ASP A 93 -34.25 36.86 5.92
CA ASP A 93 -33.67 35.62 6.42
C ASP A 93 -33.89 34.50 5.41
N PHE A 94 -32.80 33.87 4.99
CA PHE A 94 -32.82 32.76 4.03
C PHE A 94 -32.66 31.45 4.79
N ASP A 95 -33.61 30.54 4.58
CA ASP A 95 -33.57 29.21 5.17
C ASP A 95 -32.63 28.29 4.37
N PHE A 96 -31.33 28.46 4.58
CA PHE A 96 -30.32 27.59 3.99
C PHE A 96 -30.21 26.29 4.78
N PRO A 97 -29.99 25.15 4.10
CA PRO A 97 -29.72 23.91 4.80
C PRO A 97 -28.47 24.05 5.67
N ASP A 98 -28.53 23.55 6.90
CA ASP A 98 -27.39 23.49 7.80
C ASP A 98 -26.41 22.42 7.30
N VAL A 99 -25.23 22.84 6.87
CA VAL A 99 -24.20 21.96 6.31
C VAL A 99 -23.05 21.87 7.32
N PRO A 100 -22.72 20.66 7.80
CA PRO A 100 -21.68 20.50 8.80
C PRO A 100 -20.30 20.91 8.29
N PRO A 101 -19.34 21.16 9.20
CA PRO A 101 -17.97 21.47 8.83
C PRO A 101 -17.29 20.33 8.05
N ASN A 102 -16.22 20.71 7.35
CA ASN A 102 -15.39 19.74 6.64
C ASN A 102 -14.68 18.83 7.64
N ASP A 103 -14.54 17.57 7.25
CA ASP A 103 -13.77 16.60 8.02
C ASP A 103 -12.28 16.89 7.83
N GLU A 104 -11.43 16.49 8.78
CA GLU A 104 -10.00 16.75 8.74
C GLU A 104 -9.32 16.11 7.53
N GLU A 105 -8.47 16.87 6.84
CA GLU A 105 -7.73 16.36 5.69
C GLU A 105 -6.66 15.35 6.13
N ILE A 106 -6.61 14.22 5.43
CA ILE A 106 -5.56 13.23 5.64
C ILE A 106 -4.29 13.70 4.92
N LYS A 107 -3.24 13.89 5.73
CA LYS A 107 -1.88 14.14 5.23
C LYS A 107 -1.26 12.83 4.77
N ILE A 108 -0.78 12.81 3.54
CA ILE A 108 -0.05 11.68 2.98
C ILE A 108 1.43 12.05 3.04
N SER A 109 2.26 11.11 3.52
CA SER A 109 3.71 11.27 3.44
C SER A 109 4.20 10.85 2.05
N ASP A 110 5.01 11.71 1.43
CA ASP A 110 5.66 11.41 0.15
C ASP A 110 6.90 10.52 0.30
N SER A 111 7.30 10.18 1.53
CA SER A 111 8.48 9.35 1.76
C SER A 111 8.27 7.92 1.27
N GLU A 112 9.16 7.47 0.37
CA GLU A 112 9.39 6.05 0.12
C GLU A 112 10.20 5.50 1.30
N GLU A 113 9.65 4.53 2.04
CA GLU A 113 10.45 3.79 3.03
C GLU A 113 11.49 2.97 2.26
N GLU A 114 12.76 3.29 2.50
CA GLU A 114 13.92 2.58 1.99
C GLU A 114 14.03 1.24 2.76
N TYR A 115 14.05 0.13 2.03
CA TYR A 115 14.14 -1.20 2.65
C TYR A 115 15.56 -1.42 3.16
N GLU A 116 15.74 -1.59 4.47
CA GLU A 116 16.99 -2.16 4.99
C GLU A 116 16.95 -3.68 4.77
N GLU A 117 17.78 -4.17 3.85
CA GLU A 117 18.12 -5.59 3.74
C GLU A 117 18.72 -6.02 5.08
N THR A 118 17.95 -6.80 5.84
CA THR A 118 18.46 -7.38 7.09
C THR A 118 19.29 -8.58 6.70
N ASP A 119 20.62 -8.42 6.68
CA ASP A 119 21.58 -9.51 6.47
C ASP A 119 21.32 -10.62 7.51
N GLY A 120 20.72 -11.71 7.05
CA GLY A 120 20.49 -12.89 7.87
C GLY A 120 21.81 -13.63 8.09
N ASP A 121 22.41 -13.44 9.27
CA ASP A 121 23.54 -14.21 9.77
C ASP A 121 23.23 -15.73 9.71
N GLU A 122 23.83 -16.42 8.73
CA GLU A 122 23.94 -17.87 8.68
C GLU A 122 24.98 -18.34 9.73
N ASN A 123 24.57 -18.44 11.00
CA ASN A 123 25.36 -19.20 11.98
C ASN A 123 25.01 -20.70 11.88
N ASN A 124 25.83 -21.38 11.09
CA ASN A 124 25.99 -22.82 10.99
C ASN A 124 26.27 -23.44 12.38
N SER A 125 25.34 -24.22 12.94
CA SER A 125 25.63 -25.10 14.08
C SER A 125 25.82 -26.53 13.59
N ASP A 126 27.07 -26.91 13.37
CA ASP A 126 27.50 -28.30 13.29
C ASP A 126 27.10 -29.02 14.59
N ILE A 127 26.25 -30.04 14.48
CA ILE A 127 26.12 -31.09 15.49
C ILE A 127 26.69 -32.37 14.86
N GLU A 128 27.94 -32.66 15.20
CA GLU A 128 28.45 -34.03 15.20
C GLU A 128 27.87 -34.75 16.42
N GLU A 129 27.12 -35.83 16.21
CA GLU A 129 26.86 -36.83 17.24
C GLU A 129 27.60 -38.12 16.88
N GLN A 130 28.61 -38.46 17.69
CA GLN A 130 29.04 -39.83 17.98
C GLN A 130 28.66 -40.15 19.43
#